data_AF-A0A0C9UC35-F1
#
_entry.id   AF-A0A0C9UC35-F1
#
_cell.length_a   1.000
_cell.length_b   1.000
_cell.length_c   1.000
_cell.angle_alpha   90.00
_cell.angle_beta   90.00
_cell.angle_gamma   90.00
#
_symmetry.space_group_name_H-M   'P 1'
#
loop_
_entity.id
_entity.type
_entity.pdbx_description
1 polymer ?
#
loop_
_entity_poly.entity_id
_entity_poly.type
_entity_poly.pdbx_seq_one_letter_code
_entity_poly.pdbx_strand_id
1 'polypeptide(L)'
;MTTRSQSRCQPPSDPSNSQPFSPILLLRPPNHTIMDDDTENVSYIIIHDLSPEAKMLYLSPSLTEVLGFEPGDVLGTSSFDWMHPDEVEVVKQLHYDTIREDKAAAVAYLRVQNQEDAYVSCVI
;
A
#
# COMPACT_ATOMS: atom_id res chain seq x y z
N MET A 1 30.02 52.65 -2.38
CA MET A 1 28.79 52.62 -3.19
C MET A 1 28.60 51.17 -3.64
N THR A 2 27.98 50.30 -2.83
CA THR A 2 26.52 50.01 -2.79
C THR A 2 26.14 49.20 -4.04
N THR A 3 25.60 47.97 -4.05
CA THR A 3 25.08 47.03 -3.05
C THR A 3 24.89 45.65 -3.72
N ARG A 4 24.97 44.59 -2.92
CA ARG A 4 24.64 43.19 -3.22
C ARG A 4 23.15 43.06 -3.59
N SER A 5 22.81 42.62 -4.80
CA SER A 5 21.43 42.35 -5.22
C SER A 5 21.13 40.85 -5.09
N GLN A 6 20.26 40.49 -4.15
CA GLN A 6 19.72 39.16 -3.95
C GLN A 6 18.68 38.85 -5.04
N SER A 7 18.95 37.87 -5.89
CA SER A 7 17.97 37.28 -6.81
C SER A 7 17.12 36.24 -6.06
N ARG A 8 15.97 36.68 -5.55
CA ARG A 8 14.92 35.82 -4.99
C ARG A 8 14.11 35.25 -6.15
N CYS A 9 14.30 33.98 -6.51
CA CYS A 9 13.44 33.31 -7.48
C CYS A 9 12.07 33.03 -6.85
N GLN A 10 11.02 33.69 -7.33
CA GLN A 10 9.65 33.23 -7.15
C GLN A 10 9.22 32.51 -8.44
N PRO A 11 8.63 31.31 -8.37
CA PRO A 11 8.07 30.66 -9.55
C PRO A 11 6.76 31.35 -9.97
N PRO A 12 6.46 31.42 -11.28
CA PRO A 12 5.23 32.02 -11.78
C PRO A 12 4.02 31.15 -11.44
N SER A 13 2.99 31.79 -10.90
CA SER A 13 1.64 31.25 -10.75
C SER A 13 0.85 31.53 -12.03
N ASP A 14 0.37 30.50 -12.72
CA ASP A 14 -0.76 30.63 -13.64
C ASP A 14 -1.56 29.31 -13.76
N PRO A 15 -2.87 29.39 -14.07
CA PRO A 15 -3.89 28.49 -13.58
C PRO A 15 -4.69 27.86 -14.74
N SER A 16 -4.56 26.56 -14.96
CA SER A 16 -5.50 25.69 -15.71
C SER A 16 -4.85 24.32 -15.88
N ASN A 17 -5.02 23.42 -14.92
CA ASN A 17 -6.00 22.33 -14.98
C ASN A 17 -6.23 21.74 -16.39
N SER A 18 -5.54 20.64 -16.69
CA SER A 18 -6.13 19.48 -17.36
C SER A 18 -5.18 18.28 -17.30
N GLN A 19 -5.19 17.52 -16.21
CA GLN A 19 -4.77 16.11 -16.23
C GLN A 19 -5.78 15.31 -15.40
N PRO A 20 -6.24 14.15 -15.90
CA PRO A 20 -7.39 13.43 -15.38
C PRO A 20 -7.09 12.84 -14.00
N PHE A 21 -8.13 12.75 -13.17
CA PHE A 21 -8.11 12.23 -11.82
C PHE A 21 -7.34 10.90 -11.71
N SER A 22 -6.19 10.93 -11.05
CA SER A 22 -5.53 9.72 -10.54
C SER A 22 -6.41 9.12 -9.44
N PRO A 23 -6.87 7.86 -9.53
CA PRO A 23 -7.80 7.30 -8.53
C PRO A 23 -7.11 6.76 -7.27
N ILE A 24 -5.77 6.85 -7.17
CA ILE A 24 -4.98 6.22 -6.10
C ILE A 24 -4.23 7.26 -5.28
N LEU A 25 -4.94 8.28 -4.79
CA LEU A 25 -4.36 9.18 -3.81
C LEU A 25 -5.32 9.40 -2.64
N LEU A 26 -4.90 8.85 -1.49
CA LEU A 26 -5.30 9.21 -0.12
C LEU A 26 -6.76 8.97 0.26
N LEU A 27 -7.10 7.72 0.55
CA LEU A 27 -7.96 7.46 1.70
C LEU A 27 -7.08 7.15 2.91
N ARG A 28 -6.53 8.22 3.52
CA ARG A 28 -6.22 8.18 4.95
C ARG A 28 -7.57 7.96 5.64
N PRO A 29 -7.77 6.90 6.46
CA PRO A 29 -9.06 6.68 7.10
C PRO A 29 -9.44 7.90 7.96
N PRO A 30 -10.64 8.47 7.77
CA PRO A 30 -11.15 9.53 8.61
C PRO A 30 -11.71 8.86 9.87
N ASN A 31 -10.83 8.57 10.84
CA ASN A 31 -11.11 8.29 12.27
C ASN A 31 -10.02 7.38 12.83
N HIS A 32 -8.82 7.92 13.00
CA HIS A 32 -7.89 7.34 13.98
C HIS A 32 -8.34 7.86 15.35
N THR A 33 -9.37 7.26 15.94
CA THR A 33 -9.36 7.16 17.40
C THR A 33 -8.07 6.44 17.71
N ILE A 34 -7.18 7.08 18.46
CA ILE A 34 -6.00 6.44 19.04
C ILE A 34 -6.56 5.32 19.92
N MET A 35 -6.71 4.13 19.35
CA MET A 35 -6.98 2.91 20.09
C MET A 35 -5.60 2.45 20.56
N ASP A 36 -5.40 2.62 21.87
CA ASP A 36 -4.36 2.07 22.73
C ASP A 36 -2.94 1.93 22.14
N ASP A 37 -2.12 2.88 22.58
CA ASP A 37 -0.67 3.05 22.51
C ASP A 37 0.12 1.89 23.17
N ASP A 38 -0.18 0.64 22.83
CA ASP A 38 0.56 -0.55 23.28
C ASP A 38 0.71 -1.63 22.19
N THR A 39 0.17 -1.42 20.99
CA THR A 39 0.42 -2.34 19.86
C THR A 39 1.78 -1.98 19.29
N GLU A 40 2.79 -2.84 19.47
CA GLU A 40 4.06 -2.69 18.77
C GLU A 40 3.79 -2.47 17.27
N ASN A 41 4.40 -1.46 16.66
CA ASN A 41 4.24 -1.15 15.24
C ASN A 41 4.98 -2.23 14.41
N VAL A 42 4.42 -3.43 14.37
CA VAL A 42 5.00 -4.58 13.68
C VAL A 42 4.56 -4.58 12.24
N SER A 43 5.53 -4.60 11.34
CA SER A 43 5.32 -4.76 9.90
C SER A 43 5.82 -6.14 9.45
N TYR A 44 5.21 -6.65 8.39
CA TYR A 44 5.69 -7.84 7.68
C TYR A 44 5.99 -7.51 6.23
N ILE A 45 6.77 -8.38 5.58
CA ILE A 45 7.16 -8.25 4.18
C ILE A 45 6.63 -9.48 3.44
N ILE A 46 5.98 -9.24 2.30
CA ILE A 46 5.62 -10.28 1.33
C ILE A 46 6.32 -9.96 0.02
N ILE A 47 6.88 -10.98 -0.62
CA ILE A 47 7.34 -10.91 -2.01
C ILE A 47 6.49 -11.90 -2.79
N HIS A 48 5.79 -11.42 -3.81
CA HIS A 48 5.05 -12.24 -4.75
C HIS A 48 5.63 -12.11 -6.16
N ASP A 49 5.28 -13.05 -7.04
CA ASP A 49 5.63 -12.93 -8.45
C ASP A 49 4.73 -11.93 -9.20
N LEU A 50 5.11 -11.60 -10.42
CA LEU A 50 4.34 -10.70 -11.28
C LEU A 50 3.25 -11.43 -12.09
N SER A 51 2.87 -12.64 -11.66
CA SER A 51 1.77 -13.37 -12.31
C SER A 51 0.43 -12.68 -12.04
N PRO A 52 -0.61 -12.94 -12.86
CA PRO A 52 -1.96 -12.47 -12.58
C PRO A 52 -2.51 -12.92 -11.22
N GLU A 53 -1.97 -14.00 -10.65
CA GLU A 53 -2.34 -14.55 -9.36
C GLU A 53 -1.50 -14.00 -8.20
N ALA A 54 -0.45 -13.21 -8.45
CA ALA A 54 0.46 -12.66 -7.44
C ALA A 54 0.85 -13.70 -6.38
N LYS A 55 1.45 -14.80 -6.85
CA LYS A 55 1.77 -15.96 -6.03
C LYS A 55 2.84 -15.59 -5.00
N MET A 56 2.57 -15.83 -3.73
CA MET A 56 3.51 -15.48 -2.66
C MET A 56 4.74 -16.40 -2.67
N LEU A 57 5.91 -15.80 -2.85
CA LEU A 57 7.20 -16.48 -2.94
C LEU A 57 8.01 -16.40 -1.63
N TYR A 58 7.73 -15.38 -0.83
CA TYR A 58 8.37 -15.16 0.46
C TYR A 58 7.44 -14.39 1.38
N LEU A 59 7.42 -14.77 2.65
CA LEU A 59 6.78 -14.04 3.73
C LEU A 59 7.76 -13.94 4.89
N SER A 60 7.86 -12.77 5.52
CA SER A 60 8.71 -12.60 6.71
C SER A 60 8.14 -13.33 7.93
N PRO A 61 8.98 -13.77 8.89
CA PRO A 61 8.50 -14.42 10.12
C PRO A 61 7.57 -13.55 10.98
N SER A 62 7.67 -12.22 10.87
CA SER A 62 6.77 -11.28 11.55
C SER A 62 5.32 -11.36 11.07
N LEU A 63 5.02 -12.09 10.00
CA LEU A 63 3.66 -12.40 9.58
C LEU A 63 2.85 -13.06 10.71
N THR A 64 3.47 -13.99 11.45
CA THR A 64 2.79 -14.70 12.54
C THR A 64 2.31 -13.74 13.62
N GLU A 65 3.10 -12.71 13.94
CA GLU A 65 2.75 -11.72 14.95
C GLU A 65 1.62 -10.79 14.50
N VAL A 66 1.57 -10.46 13.20
CA VAL A 66 0.59 -9.50 12.65
C VAL A 66 -0.73 -10.17 12.26
N LEU A 67 -0.68 -11.35 11.63
CA LEU A 67 -1.85 -12.03 11.05
C LEU A 67 -2.13 -13.41 11.67
N GLY A 68 -1.27 -13.92 12.56
CA GLY A 68 -1.42 -15.24 13.19
C GLY A 68 -0.98 -16.42 12.32
N PHE A 69 -0.73 -16.21 11.03
CA PHE A 69 -0.34 -17.29 10.13
C PHE A 69 1.14 -17.61 10.19
N GLU A 70 1.47 -18.89 10.17
CA GLU A 70 2.83 -19.33 9.87
C GLU A 70 3.13 -19.10 8.37
N PRO A 71 4.30 -18.52 8.02
CA PRO A 71 4.68 -18.27 6.63
C PRO A 71 4.54 -19.48 5.70
N GLY A 72 4.81 -20.68 6.22
CA GLY A 72 4.74 -21.94 5.46
C GLY A 72 3.33 -22.33 5.02
N ASP A 73 2.29 -21.92 5.75
CA ASP A 73 0.90 -22.24 5.45
C ASP A 73 0.33 -21.37 4.32
N VAL A 74 0.89 -20.15 4.18
CA VAL A 74 0.45 -19.14 3.22
C VAL A 74 1.29 -19.16 1.94
N LEU A 75 2.53 -19.67 2.02
CA LEU A 75 3.47 -19.71 0.91
C LEU A 75 2.88 -20.39 -0.33
N GLY A 76 3.02 -19.74 -1.49
CA GLY A 76 2.57 -20.28 -2.77
C GLY A 76 1.07 -20.14 -3.04
N THR A 77 0.30 -19.53 -2.14
CA THR A 77 -1.09 -19.11 -2.42
C THR A 77 -1.12 -17.75 -3.13
N SER A 78 -2.29 -17.36 -3.64
CA SER A 78 -2.47 -16.03 -4.23
C SER A 78 -2.53 -14.98 -3.12
N SER A 79 -1.85 -13.84 -3.31
CA SER A 79 -1.96 -12.71 -2.37
C SER A 79 -3.41 -12.20 -2.25
N PHE A 80 -4.23 -12.37 -3.28
CA PHE A 80 -5.62 -11.89 -3.32
C PHE A 80 -6.58 -12.74 -2.48
N ASP A 81 -6.24 -14.01 -2.19
CA ASP A 81 -7.11 -14.92 -1.43
C ASP A 81 -7.29 -14.45 0.03
N TRP A 82 -6.38 -13.62 0.52
CA TRP A 82 -6.34 -13.12 1.90
C TRP A 82 -6.85 -11.69 2.03
N MET A 83 -7.28 -11.07 0.94
CA MET A 83 -7.81 -9.70 0.95
C MET A 83 -9.32 -9.72 1.14
N HIS A 84 -9.87 -8.63 1.69
CA HIS A 84 -11.32 -8.46 1.77
C HIS A 84 -11.95 -8.53 0.36
N PRO A 85 -13.04 -9.28 0.14
CA PRO A 85 -13.61 -9.53 -1.18
C PRO A 85 -13.97 -8.27 -1.96
N ASP A 86 -14.46 -7.23 -1.29
CA ASP A 86 -14.78 -5.93 -1.89
C ASP A 86 -13.56 -5.21 -2.51
N GLU A 87 -12.35 -5.54 -2.06
CA GLU A 87 -11.11 -4.87 -2.45
C GLU A 87 -10.33 -5.66 -3.51
N VAL A 88 -10.58 -6.97 -3.64
CA VAL A 88 -9.83 -7.88 -4.53
C VAL A 88 -9.75 -7.38 -5.97
N GLU A 89 -10.88 -6.95 -6.55
CA GLU A 89 -10.92 -6.54 -7.96
C GLU A 89 -10.10 -5.26 -8.21
N VAL A 90 -10.17 -4.30 -7.27
CA VAL A 90 -9.42 -3.04 -7.35
C VAL A 90 -7.92 -3.31 -7.25
N VAL A 91 -7.51 -4.23 -6.37
CA VAL A 91 -6.10 -4.56 -6.16
C VAL A 91 -5.53 -5.38 -7.31
N LYS A 92 -6.32 -6.28 -7.92
CA LYS A 92 -5.92 -6.98 -9.15
C LYS A 92 -5.65 -6.02 -10.30
N GLN A 93 -6.52 -5.03 -10.47
CA GLN A 93 -6.31 -3.98 -11.48
C GLN A 93 -5.06 -3.15 -11.15
N LEU A 94 -4.88 -2.75 -9.89
CA LEU A 94 -3.68 -2.02 -9.44
C LEU A 94 -2.39 -2.81 -9.71
N HIS A 95 -2.37 -4.10 -9.39
CA HIS A 95 -1.25 -5.01 -9.66
C HIS A 95 -0.92 -5.06 -11.15
N TYR A 96 -1.94 -5.30 -11.98
CA TYR A 96 -1.80 -5.34 -13.44
C TYR A 96 -1.24 -4.02 -14.00
N ASP A 97 -1.80 -2.88 -13.58
CA ASP A 97 -1.35 -1.56 -14.04
C ASP A 97 0.06 -1.23 -13.57
N THR A 98 0.42 -1.62 -12.34
CA THR A 98 1.77 -1.41 -11.78
C THR A 98 2.83 -2.15 -12.60
N ILE A 99 2.55 -3.40 -12.98
CA ILE A 99 3.45 -4.19 -13.83
C ILE A 99 3.51 -3.61 -15.24
N ARG A 100 2.34 -3.35 -15.84
CA ARG A 100 2.24 -2.90 -17.24
C ARG A 100 2.88 -1.54 -17.48
N GLU A 101 2.77 -0.65 -16.50
CA GLU A 101 3.30 0.72 -16.57
C GLU A 101 4.72 0.83 -15.99
N ASP A 102 5.35 -0.28 -15.58
CA ASP A 102 6.70 -0.32 -14.99
C ASP A 102 6.85 0.64 -13.79
N LYS A 103 5.84 0.64 -12.90
CA LYS A 103 5.84 1.50 -11.71
C LYS A 103 6.84 0.98 -10.69
N ALA A 104 7.70 1.88 -10.21
CA ALA A 104 8.68 1.57 -9.16
C ALA A 104 8.04 1.25 -7.81
N ALA A 105 6.85 1.80 -7.53
CA ALA A 105 6.09 1.53 -6.30
C ALA A 105 4.61 1.90 -6.47
N ALA A 106 3.76 1.22 -5.71
CA ALA A 106 2.38 1.60 -5.42
C ALA A 106 2.16 1.42 -3.91
N VAL A 107 1.23 2.18 -3.32
CA VAL A 107 0.85 2.03 -1.91
C VAL A 107 -0.67 1.91 -1.85
N ALA A 108 -1.16 0.89 -1.15
CA ALA A 108 -2.58 0.66 -0.92
C ALA A 108 -2.86 0.36 0.57
N TYR A 109 -3.99 0.88 1.06
CA TYR A 109 -4.52 0.54 2.38
C TYR A 109 -5.60 -0.51 2.18
N LEU A 110 -5.37 -1.73 2.68
CA LEU A 110 -6.25 -2.87 2.44
C LEU A 110 -6.54 -3.63 3.72
N ARG A 111 -7.65 -4.34 3.71
CA ARG A 111 -8.04 -5.25 4.77
C ARG A 111 -7.57 -6.65 4.43
N VAL A 112 -6.66 -7.17 5.26
CA VAL A 112 -6.09 -8.52 5.14
C VAL A 112 -6.70 -9.41 6.21
N GLN A 113 -7.17 -10.59 5.82
CA GLN A 113 -7.73 -11.59 6.71
C GLN A 113 -6.62 -12.18 7.59
N ASN A 114 -6.89 -12.35 8.87
CA ASN A 114 -6.03 -13.04 9.82
C ASN A 114 -6.50 -14.49 10.04
N GLN A 115 -5.76 -15.27 10.85
CA GLN A 115 -6.10 -16.66 11.15
C GLN A 115 -7.46 -16.86 11.86
N GLU A 116 -7.99 -15.81 12.48
CA GLU A 116 -9.26 -15.82 13.21
C GLU A 116 -10.45 -15.34 12.35
N ASP A 117 -10.29 -15.27 11.02
CA ASP A 117 -11.28 -14.74 10.06
C ASP A 117 -11.69 -13.27 10.30
N ALA A 118 -10.89 -12.52 11.04
CA ALA A 118 -11.02 -11.07 11.19
C ALA A 118 -10.14 -10.32 10.17
N TYR A 119 -10.45 -9.04 9.93
CA TYR A 119 -9.72 -8.21 8.98
C TYR A 119 -8.85 -7.17 9.69
N VAL A 120 -7.55 -7.19 9.40
CA VAL A 120 -6.56 -6.24 9.88
C VAL A 120 -6.29 -5.21 8.77
N SER A 121 -6.24 -3.92 9.14
CA SER A 121 -5.90 -2.86 8.18
C SER A 121 -4.38 -2.81 7.98
N CYS A 122 -3.94 -3.10 6.76
CA CYS A 122 -2.53 -3.14 6.39
C CYS A 122 -2.24 -2.13 5.29
N VAL A 123 -0.98 -1.68 5.25
CA VAL A 123 -0.43 -0.90 4.13
C VAL A 123 0.45 -1.83 3.33
N ILE A 124 0.18 -1.97 2.03
CA ILE A 124 0.97 -2.76 1.09
C ILE A 124 1.55 -1.91 -0.02
#